data_AF-A0A2V2CYV0-F1
#
_entry.id   AF-A0A2V2CYV0-F1
#
_cell.length_a   1.000
_cell.length_b   1.000
_cell.length_c   1.000
_cell.angle_alpha   90.00
_cell.angle_beta   90.00
_cell.angle_gamma   90.00
#
_symmetry.space_group_name_H-M   'P 1'
#
loop_
_entity.id
_entity.type
_entity.pdbx_description
1 polymer ?
#
loop_
_entity_poly.entity_id
_entity_poly.type
_entity_poly.pdbx_seq_one_letter_code
_entity_poly.pdbx_strand_id
1 'polypeptide(L)'
;MDDKVIMDNILSTTKGACDLMMHGAIESSTPDVHCAFTQAFNDTLCMQNEIYKKMSQKGWYPMQQVEQQKINAARQKFSGQ
;
A
#
# COMPACT_ATOMS: atom_id res chain seq x y z
N MET A 1 7.63 11.54 -21.27
CA MET A 1 7.69 11.24 -19.82
C MET A 1 8.15 9.80 -19.72
N ASP A 2 9.11 9.49 -18.85
CA ASP A 2 9.65 8.12 -18.66
C ASP A 2 8.56 7.20 -18.07
N ASP A 3 8.40 5.99 -18.60
CA ASP A 3 7.43 5.00 -18.14
C ASP A 3 7.58 4.73 -16.63
N LYS A 4 8.81 4.74 -16.12
CA LYS A 4 9.05 4.56 -14.69
C LYS A 4 8.44 5.71 -13.88
N VAL A 5 8.64 6.95 -14.33
CA VAL A 5 8.07 8.15 -13.69
C VAL A 5 6.53 8.13 -13.75
N ILE A 6 5.96 7.70 -14.87
CA ILE A 6 4.51 7.52 -15.00
C ILE A 6 4.00 6.51 -13.97
N MET A 7 4.67 5.35 -13.86
CA MET A 7 4.27 4.31 -12.91
C MET A 7 4.48 4.72 -11.45
N ASP A 8 5.53 5.47 -11.14
CA ASP A 8 5.76 6.04 -9.80
C ASP A 8 4.64 7.03 -9.43
N ASN A 9 4.20 7.87 -10.38
CA ASN A 9 3.06 8.77 -10.18
C ASN A 9 1.75 8.01 -9.97
N ILE A 10 1.50 6.97 -10.76
CA ILE A 10 0.32 6.09 -10.59
C ILE A 10 0.37 5.44 -9.20
N LEU A 11 1.50 4.83 -8.81
CA LEU A 11 1.68 4.19 -7.52
C LEU A 11 1.42 5.17 -6.36
N SER A 12 1.93 6.39 -6.46
CA SER A 12 1.78 7.42 -5.41
C SER A 12 0.34 7.90 -5.31
N THR A 13 -0.33 8.07 -6.45
CA THR A 13 -1.75 8.47 -6.50
C THR A 13 -2.64 7.36 -5.93
N THR A 14 -2.38 6.10 -6.26
CA THR A 14 -3.14 4.96 -5.72
C THR A 14 -2.97 4.82 -4.22
N LYS A 15 -1.77 5.09 -3.66
CA LYS A 15 -1.57 5.16 -2.20
C LYS A 15 -2.42 6.25 -1.55
N GLY A 16 -2.42 7.46 -2.12
CA GLY A 16 -3.26 8.55 -1.61
C GLY A 16 -4.75 8.22 -1.67
N ALA A 17 -5.21 7.55 -2.72
CA ALA A 17 -6.58 7.05 -2.80
C ALA A 17 -6.86 5.97 -1.74
N CYS A 18 -5.92 5.07 -1.49
CA CYS A 18 -6.01 4.02 -0.48
C CYS A 18 -6.21 4.62 0.92
N ASP A 19 -5.39 5.61 1.27
CA ASP A 19 -5.49 6.32 2.55
C ASP A 19 -6.85 7.03 2.68
N LEU A 20 -7.30 7.70 1.62
CA LEU A 20 -8.60 8.38 1.60
C LEU A 20 -9.76 7.39 1.80
N MET A 21 -9.75 6.25 1.09
CA MET A 21 -10.81 5.25 1.22
C MET A 21 -10.81 4.60 2.62
N MET A 22 -9.63 4.36 3.20
CA MET A 22 -9.48 3.87 4.57
C MET A 22 -10.10 4.85 5.58
N HIS A 23 -9.72 6.14 5.50
CA HIS A 23 -10.28 7.17 6.37
C HIS A 23 -11.79 7.30 6.20
N GLY A 24 -12.27 7.30 4.96
CA GLY A 24 -13.70 7.31 4.66
C GLY A 24 -14.43 6.12 5.29
N ALA A 25 -13.87 4.91 5.23
CA ALA A 25 -14.46 3.74 5.86
C ALA A 25 -14.51 3.86 7.40
N ILE A 26 -13.44 4.36 8.03
CA ILE A 26 -13.36 4.53 9.50
C ILE A 26 -14.35 5.60 10.00
N GLU A 27 -14.47 6.71 9.27
CA GLU A 27 -15.20 7.90 9.73
C GLU A 27 -16.67 7.93 9.29
N SER A 28 -17.09 7.00 8.41
CA SER A 28 -18.48 6.91 7.95
C SER A 28 -19.44 6.48 9.06
N SER A 29 -20.41 7.32 9.36
CA SER A 29 -21.44 7.05 10.39
C SER A 29 -22.64 6.27 9.87
N THR A 30 -22.88 6.26 8.55
CA THR A 30 -24.01 5.55 7.93
C THR A 30 -23.55 4.25 7.28
N PRO A 31 -24.31 3.14 7.41
CA PRO A 31 -23.93 1.84 6.85
C PRO A 31 -23.64 1.86 5.34
N ASP A 32 -24.46 2.56 4.55
CA ASP A 32 -24.31 2.59 3.10
C ASP A 32 -23.00 3.25 2.66
N VAL A 33 -22.66 4.38 3.29
CA VAL A 33 -21.42 5.11 2.99
C VAL A 33 -20.19 4.34 3.50
N HIS A 34 -20.28 3.71 4.69
CA HIS A 34 -19.23 2.81 5.18
C HIS A 34 -18.97 1.65 4.22
N CYS A 35 -20.04 1.03 3.70
CA CYS A 35 -19.95 -0.06 2.73
C CYS A 35 -19.29 0.41 1.42
N ALA A 36 -19.70 1.58 0.91
CA ALA A 36 -19.12 2.17 -0.30
C ALA A 36 -17.61 2.42 -0.16
N PHE A 37 -17.17 3.05 0.95
CA PHE A 37 -15.74 3.27 1.20
C PHE A 37 -14.98 1.97 1.43
N THR A 38 -15.57 0.99 2.13
CA THR A 38 -14.93 -0.31 2.35
C THR A 38 -14.73 -1.07 1.03
N GLN A 39 -15.72 -1.06 0.15
CA GLN A 39 -15.60 -1.67 -1.18
C GLN A 39 -14.52 -0.96 -2.01
N ALA A 40 -14.57 0.37 -2.08
CA ALA A 40 -13.57 1.16 -2.81
C ALA A 40 -12.15 1.00 -2.24
N PHE A 41 -12.02 0.85 -0.92
CA PHE A 41 -10.75 0.55 -0.25
C PHE A 41 -10.19 -0.81 -0.71
N ASN A 42 -11.02 -1.86 -0.69
CA ASN A 42 -10.61 -3.19 -1.15
C ASN A 42 -10.20 -3.20 -2.64
N ASP A 43 -10.96 -2.50 -3.50
CA ASP A 43 -10.61 -2.38 -4.91
C ASP A 43 -9.29 -1.63 -5.11
N THR A 44 -9.05 -0.59 -4.29
CA THR A 44 -7.81 0.19 -4.32
C THR A 44 -6.61 -0.64 -3.84
N LEU A 45 -6.77 -1.49 -2.83
CA LEU A 45 -5.73 -2.44 -2.39
C LEU A 45 -5.36 -3.42 -3.51
N CYS A 46 -6.35 -3.93 -4.25
CA CYS A 46 -6.11 -4.79 -5.41
C CYS A 46 -5.34 -4.04 -6.51
N MET A 47 -5.73 -2.80 -6.85
CA MET A 47 -5.02 -1.98 -7.83
C MET A 47 -3.57 -1.71 -7.41
N GLN A 48 -3.35 -1.34 -6.15
CA GLN A 48 -2.04 -1.09 -5.57
C GLN A 48 -1.11 -2.31 -5.73
N ASN A 49 -1.63 -3.51 -5.43
CA ASN A 49 -0.88 -4.77 -5.59
C ASN A 49 -0.47 -5.03 -7.04
N GLU A 50 -1.38 -4.82 -8.00
CA GLU A 50 -1.08 -5.02 -9.42
C GLU A 50 -0.05 -4.01 -9.95
N ILE A 51 -0.11 -2.75 -9.50
CA ILE A 51 0.91 -1.75 -9.81
C ILE A 51 2.28 -2.20 -9.30
N TYR A 52 2.35 -2.65 -8.04
CA TYR A 52 3.58 -3.18 -7.44
C TYR A 52 4.16 -4.35 -8.22
N LYS A 53 3.33 -5.32 -8.61
CA LYS A 53 3.76 -6.47 -9.42
C LYS A 53 4.34 -6.03 -10.75
N LYS A 54 3.66 -5.14 -11.47
CA LYS A 54 4.13 -4.62 -12.77
C LYS A 54 5.46 -3.89 -12.67
N MET A 55 5.60 -3.02 -11.66
CA MET A 55 6.84 -2.29 -11.43
C MET A 55 7.99 -3.22 -11.02
N SER A 56 7.70 -4.23 -10.19
CA SER A 56 8.69 -5.24 -9.78
C SER A 56 9.16 -6.09 -10.96
N GLN A 57 8.24 -6.52 -11.83
CA GLN A 57 8.56 -7.29 -13.05
C GLN A 57 9.49 -6.53 -14.00
N LYS A 58 9.39 -5.19 -14.02
CA LYS A 58 10.27 -4.32 -14.81
C LYS A 58 11.57 -3.94 -14.07
N GLY A 59 11.80 -4.46 -12.87
CA GLY A 59 12.97 -4.13 -12.04
C GLY A 59 12.96 -2.71 -11.47
N TRP A 60 11.84 -2.01 -11.54
CA TRP A 60 11.72 -0.62 -11.05
C TRP A 60 11.48 -0.54 -9.55
N TYR A 61 11.01 -1.64 -8.96
CA TYR A 61 10.77 -1.76 -7.53
C TYR A 61 11.54 -2.96 -6.97
N PRO A 62 12.85 -2.80 -6.64
CA PRO A 62 13.64 -3.90 -6.12
C PRO A 62 13.15 -4.30 -4.73
N MET A 63 12.85 -5.58 -4.53
CA MET A 63 12.63 -6.13 -3.19
C MET A 63 13.97 -6.21 -2.47
N GLN A 64 14.18 -5.33 -1.49
CA GLN A 64 15.32 -5.43 -0.61
C GLN A 64 15.07 -6.57 0.38
N GLN A 65 15.81 -7.68 0.26
CA GLN A 65 15.80 -8.70 1.31
C GLN A 65 16.45 -8.09 2.55
N VAL A 66 15.65 -7.93 3.61
CA VAL A 66 16.17 -7.47 4.90
C VAL A 66 16.98 -8.61 5.51
N GLU A 67 18.22 -8.32 5.89
CA GLU A 67 19.08 -9.27 6.58
C GLU A 67 18.40 -9.81 7.85
N GLN A 68 18.45 -11.13 8.06
CA GLN A 68 17.84 -11.79 9.21
C GLN A 68 18.30 -11.21 10.55
N GLN A 69 19.55 -10.74 10.62
CA GLN A 69 20.10 -10.05 11.80
C GLN A 69 19.32 -8.79 12.17
N LYS A 70 18.91 -7.98 11.18
CA LYS A 70 18.11 -6.76 11.40
C LYS A 70 16.70 -7.11 11.89
N ILE A 71 16.12 -8.20 11.38
CA ILE A 71 14.84 -8.75 11.86
C ILE A 71 14.96 -9.18 13.33
N ASN A 72 16.00 -9.94 13.67
CA ASN A 72 16.23 -10.43 15.02
C ASN A 72 16.48 -9.27 16.01
N ALA A 73 17.28 -8.28 15.62
CA ALA A 73 17.54 -7.08 16.42
C ALA A 73 16.26 -6.28 16.69
N ALA A 74 15.41 -6.09 15.67
CA ALA A 74 14.11 -5.43 15.85
C ALA A 74 13.20 -6.22 16.81
N ARG A 75 13.10 -7.55 16.64
CA ARG A 75 12.33 -8.41 17.54
C ARG A 75 12.80 -8.29 19.00
N GLN A 76 14.11 -8.32 19.24
CA GLN A 76 14.67 -8.15 20.59
C GLN A 76 14.42 -6.75 21.17
N LYS A 77 14.50 -5.70 20.35
CA LYS A 77 14.26 -4.32 20.80
C LYS A 77 12.84 -4.12 21.34
N PHE A 78 11.86 -4.81 20.74
CA PHE A 78 10.44 -4.65 21.07
C PHE A 78 9.88 -5.80 21.92
N SER A 79 10.64 -6.84 22.26
CA SER A 79 10.14 -7.98 23.04
C SER A 79 9.84 -7.68 24.51
N GLY A 80 10.14 -6.47 24.99
CA GLY A 80 9.90 -6.02 26.37
C GLY A 80 9.12 -4.72 26.48
N GLN A 81 8.46 -4.27 25.40
CA GLN A 81 7.43 -3.22 25.44
C GLN A 81 6.06 -3.86 25.53
#